data_AF-V2XDY9-F1
#
_entry.id   AF-V2XDY9-F1
#
_cell.length_a   1.000
_cell.length_b   1.000
_cell.length_c   1.000
_cell.angle_alpha   90.00
_cell.angle_beta   90.00
_cell.angle_gamma   90.00
#
_symmetry.space_group_name_H-M   'P 1'
#
loop_
_entity.id
_entity.type
_entity.pdbx_description
1 polymer ?
#
loop_
_entity_poly.entity_id
_entity_poly.type
_entity_poly.pdbx_seq_one_letter_code
_entity_poly.pdbx_strand_id
1 'polypeptide(L)'
;MSTAAIPLFTPTKLGNLDLQHRIVISPPLHEPIALNIEDFYRKCATEGGLVIVPSNGPHADVSTRKNIAEVIHESNGVAFCLVDARDGPIESLVGGLIERVSEATSCGYDGVELDASQGSVLQNALLNCQSQEQAVNKLFDILKAVVTVIPEERLGIRFSPFAIVDGNRVANFLQFYTAMVECIKRSHPAFAFVHFVGGTTFEDFEYPSNESLDLFRAALAFPRPLDAKNSSNTQFISSNAYTPETASIASTRTGELISFGLMSLSNPNVVLLLREGHPLQHLPRVSQRLSDIVAAFREGKEYVFDWDSPQHKRVMNAMKDLGEYLGHFEPALSYEGTDKKVVWRKSCWFASKGIAHPLLNSEYEIAKFDGDLKDGLSGLMTLRNARVRASLEYLKHVLDSTLVSCCRALGLGAEMIQRCTVRYRIIKYVAHAGKPGGIGLHPDGNFLSALITDGPGLGVYDFDGTYREPGFGGTILMGGSTLYRWSKGTYLPTFHDVSIGKEQRKTSIVAFFNFPDMVDIPRSVAPGEEDNSFFHDIKRIKEDDKSPTGELAPLWDVIVDKHNLVLPS
;
A
#
# COMPACT_ATOMS: atom_id res chain seq x y z
N MET A 1 -28.98 -12.93 -17.40
CA MET A 1 -29.14 -14.35 -17.01
C MET A 1 -28.47 -14.54 -15.66
N SER A 2 -29.25 -14.98 -14.67
CA SER A 2 -28.85 -15.11 -13.26
C SER A 2 -28.09 -16.42 -13.05
N THR A 3 -26.77 -16.36 -12.89
CA THR A 3 -26.01 -17.39 -12.18
C THR A 3 -26.11 -17.03 -10.71
N ALA A 4 -26.79 -17.88 -9.92
CA ALA A 4 -27.05 -17.64 -8.49
C ALA A 4 -25.72 -17.44 -7.75
N ALA A 5 -25.35 -16.18 -7.55
CA ALA A 5 -24.21 -15.76 -6.74
C ALA A 5 -24.47 -16.19 -5.31
N ILE A 6 -23.51 -16.84 -4.64
CA ILE A 6 -23.56 -17.04 -3.19
C ILE A 6 -23.33 -15.65 -2.57
N PRO A 7 -24.35 -15.00 -1.98
CA PRO A 7 -24.22 -13.62 -1.56
C PRO A 7 -23.50 -13.54 -0.21
N LEU A 8 -22.80 -12.43 0.00
CA LEU A 8 -22.15 -12.02 1.24
C LEU A 8 -23.03 -12.22 2.51
N PHE A 9 -24.36 -12.26 2.33
CA PHE A 9 -25.39 -12.43 3.36
C PHE A 9 -25.96 -13.86 3.47
N THR A 10 -25.24 -14.89 3.00
CA THR A 10 -25.62 -16.29 3.28
C THR A 10 -25.07 -16.77 4.62
N PRO A 11 -25.83 -17.59 5.35
CA PRO A 11 -25.35 -18.28 6.52
C PRO A 11 -24.16 -19.21 6.21
N THR A 12 -23.31 -19.42 7.22
CA THR A 12 -22.20 -20.38 7.19
C THR A 12 -21.86 -20.85 8.60
N LYS A 13 -21.08 -21.92 8.74
CA LYS A 13 -20.58 -22.38 10.03
C LYS A 13 -19.17 -21.91 10.29
N LEU A 14 -18.88 -21.60 11.55
CA LEU A 14 -17.54 -21.37 12.08
C LEU A 14 -17.34 -22.30 13.28
N GLY A 15 -16.67 -23.45 13.06
CA GLY A 15 -16.70 -24.53 14.04
C GLY A 15 -18.15 -24.96 14.31
N ASN A 16 -18.58 -24.81 15.58
CA ASN A 16 -19.96 -25.08 16.03
C ASN A 16 -20.87 -23.85 16.09
N LEU A 17 -20.40 -22.69 15.64
CA LEU A 17 -21.16 -21.43 15.66
C LEU A 17 -21.85 -21.23 14.30
N ASP A 18 -23.13 -20.90 14.35
CA ASP A 18 -23.94 -20.59 13.16
C ASP A 18 -23.88 -19.09 12.88
N LEU A 19 -23.16 -18.71 11.82
CA LEU A 19 -23.11 -17.34 11.33
C LEU A 19 -24.25 -17.11 10.35
N GLN A 20 -24.93 -15.95 10.42
CA GLN A 20 -26.03 -15.61 9.51
C GLN A 20 -25.55 -14.95 8.21
N HIS A 21 -24.29 -14.51 8.17
CA HIS A 21 -23.67 -13.94 6.99
C HIS A 21 -22.16 -14.16 7.00
N ARG A 22 -21.50 -13.82 5.88
CA ARG A 22 -20.06 -14.03 5.69
C ARG A 22 -19.20 -12.80 6.01
N ILE A 23 -19.80 -11.72 6.52
CA ILE A 23 -19.07 -10.50 6.91
C ILE A 23 -18.45 -10.66 8.29
N VAL A 24 -17.19 -10.26 8.42
CA VAL A 24 -16.44 -10.21 9.67
C VAL A 24 -16.02 -8.76 9.95
N ILE A 25 -16.25 -8.30 11.18
CA ILE A 25 -15.70 -7.02 11.65
C ILE A 25 -14.40 -7.29 12.37
N SER A 26 -13.32 -6.66 11.93
CA SER A 26 -11.99 -6.89 12.50
C SER A 26 -11.17 -5.61 12.43
N PRO A 27 -11.31 -4.69 13.41
CA PRO A 27 -10.59 -3.43 13.39
C PRO A 27 -9.07 -3.66 13.46
N PRO A 28 -8.28 -2.75 12.86
CA PRO A 28 -6.82 -2.83 12.91
C PRO A 28 -6.29 -2.56 14.33
N LEU A 29 -5.13 -3.11 14.65
CA LEU A 29 -4.54 -3.07 16.00
C LEU A 29 -4.07 -1.69 16.47
N HIS A 30 -3.78 -0.78 15.54
CA HIS A 30 -3.06 0.47 15.81
C HIS A 30 -3.87 1.74 15.54
N GLU A 31 -5.14 1.62 15.18
CA GLU A 31 -6.00 2.79 14.96
C GLU A 31 -6.91 3.05 16.15
N PRO A 32 -6.95 4.28 16.69
CA PRO A 32 -7.83 4.62 17.78
C PRO A 32 -9.29 4.60 17.31
N ILE A 33 -10.15 3.94 18.08
CA ILE A 33 -11.60 4.05 17.92
C ILE A 33 -12.01 5.42 18.50
N ALA A 34 -12.41 6.35 17.64
CA ALA A 34 -12.76 7.72 18.02
C ALA A 34 -14.10 7.84 18.80
N LEU A 35 -14.90 6.78 18.81
CA LEU A 35 -16.20 6.70 19.48
C LEU A 35 -16.08 6.03 20.87
N ASN A 36 -17.16 6.11 21.65
CA ASN A 36 -17.33 5.20 22.78
C ASN A 36 -17.20 3.76 22.26
N ILE A 37 -16.25 3.02 22.81
CA ILE A 37 -15.84 1.69 22.37
C ILE A 37 -17.00 0.68 22.40
N GLU A 38 -17.87 0.78 23.40
CA GLU A 38 -19.05 -0.09 23.53
C GLU A 38 -20.10 0.26 22.47
N ASP A 39 -20.37 1.55 22.25
CA ASP A 39 -21.29 2.00 21.19
C ASP A 39 -20.79 1.64 19.78
N PHE A 40 -19.48 1.69 19.57
CA PHE A 40 -18.85 1.22 18.34
C PHE A 40 -19.18 -0.26 18.09
N TYR A 41 -18.90 -1.15 19.05
CA TYR A 41 -19.18 -2.58 18.88
C TYR A 41 -20.67 -2.91 18.85
N ARG A 42 -21.51 -2.15 19.55
CA ARG A 42 -22.97 -2.24 19.46
C ARG A 42 -23.47 -2.05 18.03
N LYS A 43 -22.86 -1.11 17.30
CA LYS A 43 -23.20 -0.83 15.89
C LYS A 43 -22.60 -1.85 14.92
N CYS A 44 -21.45 -2.44 15.26
CA CYS A 44 -20.81 -3.52 14.50
C CYS A 44 -21.53 -4.86 14.64
N ALA A 45 -22.11 -5.13 15.81
CA ALA A 45 -22.77 -6.38 16.11
C ALA A 45 -24.08 -6.53 15.34
N THR A 46 -24.31 -7.72 14.80
CA THR A 46 -25.54 -8.13 14.12
C THR A 46 -25.79 -9.60 14.42
N GLU A 47 -27.03 -10.06 14.25
CA GLU A 47 -27.41 -11.45 14.50
C GLU A 47 -26.53 -12.41 13.69
N GLY A 48 -25.82 -13.30 14.39
CA GLY A 48 -24.86 -14.25 13.82
C GLY A 48 -23.73 -13.61 13.01
N GLY A 49 -23.41 -12.33 13.25
CA GLY A 49 -22.24 -11.66 12.69
C GLY A 49 -21.00 -11.91 13.55
N LEU A 50 -19.85 -12.17 12.91
CA LEU A 50 -18.57 -12.34 13.60
C LEU A 50 -17.89 -10.99 13.82
N VAL A 51 -17.59 -10.67 15.08
CA VAL A 51 -16.85 -9.49 15.48
C VAL A 51 -15.59 -9.93 16.22
N ILE A 52 -14.44 -9.51 15.71
CA ILE A 52 -13.13 -9.76 16.31
C ILE A 52 -12.67 -8.49 17.02
N VAL A 53 -12.36 -8.60 18.31
CA VAL A 53 -12.04 -7.47 19.20
C VAL A 53 -10.55 -7.55 19.59
N PRO A 54 -9.73 -6.52 19.33
CA PRO A 54 -8.36 -6.48 19.82
C PRO A 54 -8.30 -6.54 21.34
N SER A 55 -7.26 -7.16 21.88
CA SER A 55 -7.07 -7.28 23.33
C SER A 55 -6.14 -6.20 23.92
N ASN A 56 -5.69 -5.27 23.09
CA ASN A 56 -4.66 -4.26 23.37
C ASN A 56 -5.22 -2.83 23.26
N GLY A 57 -4.40 -1.83 23.58
CA GLY A 57 -4.75 -0.41 23.43
C GLY A 57 -5.98 -0.03 24.29
N PRO A 58 -7.03 0.58 23.72
CA PRO A 58 -8.23 0.96 24.48
C PRO A 58 -9.02 -0.26 25.00
N HIS A 59 -8.70 -1.47 24.54
CA HIS A 59 -9.30 -2.73 24.99
C HIS A 59 -8.44 -3.46 26.04
N ALA A 60 -7.39 -2.83 26.58
CA ALA A 60 -6.48 -3.49 27.52
C ALA A 60 -7.15 -3.85 28.86
N ASP A 61 -8.17 -3.10 29.27
CA ASP A 61 -8.90 -3.34 30.52
C ASP A 61 -9.87 -4.53 30.43
N VAL A 62 -9.87 -5.37 31.46
CA VAL A 62 -10.70 -6.59 31.54
C VAL A 62 -12.19 -6.26 31.61
N SER A 63 -12.57 -5.23 32.36
CA SER A 63 -13.99 -4.88 32.50
C SER A 63 -14.56 -4.34 31.20
N THR A 64 -13.79 -3.51 30.50
CA THR A 64 -14.12 -3.01 29.16
C THR A 64 -14.35 -4.15 28.17
N ARG A 65 -13.47 -5.17 28.15
CA ARG A 65 -13.64 -6.32 27.27
C ARG A 65 -14.85 -7.19 27.60
N LYS A 66 -15.17 -7.36 28.88
CA LYS A 66 -16.41 -8.03 29.30
C LYS A 66 -17.64 -7.31 28.77
N ASN A 67 -17.70 -6.00 28.97
CA ASN A 67 -18.81 -5.19 28.48
C ASN A 67 -18.92 -5.29 26.94
N ILE A 68 -17.80 -5.25 26.22
CA ILE A 68 -17.81 -5.38 24.75
C ILE A 68 -18.37 -6.75 24.32
N ALA A 69 -17.96 -7.85 24.95
CA ALA A 69 -18.49 -9.17 24.66
C ALA A 69 -20.01 -9.23 24.90
N GLU A 70 -20.47 -8.71 26.04
CA GLU A 70 -21.90 -8.62 26.38
C GLU A 70 -22.68 -7.81 25.33
N VAL A 71 -22.16 -6.65 24.91
CA VAL A 71 -22.79 -5.81 23.88
C VAL A 71 -22.93 -6.53 22.53
N ILE A 72 -21.93 -7.33 22.14
CA ILE A 72 -22.00 -8.13 20.91
C ILE A 72 -23.08 -9.21 21.04
N HIS A 73 -23.14 -9.87 22.21
CA HIS A 73 -24.11 -10.93 22.51
C HIS A 73 -25.55 -10.43 22.61
N GLU A 74 -25.79 -9.18 23.04
CA GLU A 74 -27.12 -8.56 23.04
C GLU A 74 -27.77 -8.55 21.64
N SER A 75 -26.96 -8.56 20.58
CA SER A 75 -27.43 -8.64 19.19
C SER A 75 -27.43 -10.07 18.63
N ASN A 76 -27.23 -11.10 19.47
CA ASN A 76 -26.92 -12.48 19.07
C ASN A 76 -25.70 -12.56 18.13
N GLY A 77 -24.74 -11.65 18.28
CA GLY A 77 -23.48 -11.68 17.54
C GLY A 77 -22.49 -12.69 18.13
N VAL A 78 -21.43 -12.99 17.39
CA VAL A 78 -20.34 -13.87 17.80
C VAL A 78 -19.10 -13.03 18.08
N ALA A 79 -18.56 -13.11 19.30
CA ALA A 79 -17.43 -12.31 19.75
C ALA A 79 -16.15 -13.14 19.81
N PHE A 80 -15.14 -12.79 19.01
CA PHE A 80 -13.79 -13.34 19.12
C PHE A 80 -12.84 -12.27 19.66
N CYS A 81 -11.82 -12.69 20.42
CA CYS A 81 -10.78 -11.80 20.93
C CYS A 81 -9.47 -12.03 20.16
N LEU A 82 -8.90 -10.98 19.58
CA LEU A 82 -7.58 -11.01 18.95
C LEU A 82 -6.50 -10.83 20.03
N VAL A 83 -5.69 -11.86 20.23
CA VAL A 83 -4.68 -11.91 21.28
C VAL A 83 -3.28 -12.12 20.72
N ASP A 84 -2.32 -11.43 21.33
CA ASP A 84 -0.90 -11.66 21.16
C ASP A 84 -0.25 -11.83 22.53
N ALA A 85 0.97 -12.35 22.56
CA ALA A 85 1.79 -12.37 23.76
C ALA A 85 2.22 -10.95 24.14
N ARG A 86 2.46 -10.73 25.43
CA ARG A 86 3.11 -9.50 25.91
C ARG A 86 4.59 -9.53 25.54
N ASP A 87 5.19 -8.36 25.37
CA ASP A 87 6.64 -8.24 25.18
C ASP A 87 7.39 -8.94 26.31
N GLY A 88 8.31 -9.82 25.94
CA GLY A 88 9.07 -10.63 26.87
C GLY A 88 10.05 -11.57 26.17
N PRO A 89 10.85 -12.34 26.93
CA PRO A 89 11.73 -13.34 26.36
C PRO A 89 10.95 -14.37 25.55
N ILE A 90 11.50 -14.83 24.44
CA ILE A 90 10.81 -15.75 23.50
C ILE A 90 10.45 -17.08 24.18
N GLU A 91 11.17 -17.47 25.22
CA GLU A 91 10.93 -18.66 26.03
C GLU A 91 9.60 -18.59 26.81
N SER A 92 9.12 -17.37 27.09
CA SER A 92 7.86 -17.12 27.79
C SER A 92 6.64 -17.04 26.86
N LEU A 93 6.86 -17.07 25.53
CA LEU A 93 5.83 -16.86 24.51
C LEU A 93 4.60 -17.74 24.71
N VAL A 94 4.79 -19.06 24.85
CA VAL A 94 3.69 -20.02 25.00
C VAL A 94 2.88 -19.74 26.27
N GLY A 95 3.56 -19.49 27.39
CA GLY A 95 2.90 -19.17 28.65
C GLY A 95 2.11 -17.86 28.58
N GLY A 96 2.70 -16.83 27.95
CA GLY A 96 2.04 -15.54 27.73
C GLY A 96 0.80 -15.66 26.84
N LEU A 97 0.86 -16.45 25.76
CA LEU A 97 -0.32 -16.70 24.91
C LEU A 97 -1.42 -17.43 25.68
N ILE A 98 -1.08 -18.45 26.48
CA ILE A 98 -2.05 -19.19 27.30
C ILE A 98 -2.76 -18.28 28.29
N GLU A 99 -2.02 -17.37 28.95
CA GLU A 99 -2.60 -16.37 29.87
C GLU A 99 -3.63 -15.50 29.14
N ARG A 100 -3.26 -14.99 27.95
CA ARG A 100 -4.12 -14.09 27.17
C ARG A 100 -5.36 -14.79 26.60
N VAL A 101 -5.22 -16.03 26.15
CA VAL A 101 -6.34 -16.88 25.73
C VAL A 101 -7.29 -17.14 26.90
N SER A 102 -6.74 -17.46 28.08
CA SER A 102 -7.53 -17.72 29.29
C SER A 102 -8.28 -16.47 29.77
N GLU A 103 -7.62 -15.30 29.69
CA GLU A 103 -8.21 -14.00 30.02
C GLU A 103 -9.36 -13.65 29.07
N ALA A 104 -9.19 -13.87 27.76
CA ALA A 104 -10.25 -13.66 26.77
C ALA A 104 -11.45 -14.58 27.03
N THR A 105 -11.24 -15.88 27.22
CA THR A 105 -12.32 -16.83 27.55
C THR A 105 -13.05 -16.43 28.84
N SER A 106 -12.31 -15.96 29.85
CA SER A 106 -12.89 -15.47 31.11
C SER A 106 -13.67 -14.15 30.99
N CYS A 107 -13.48 -13.42 29.89
CA CYS A 107 -14.26 -12.23 29.56
C CYS A 107 -15.57 -12.55 28.81
N GLY A 108 -15.81 -13.83 28.49
CA GLY A 108 -17.04 -14.27 27.82
C GLY A 108 -16.94 -14.32 26.29
N TYR A 109 -15.77 -14.15 25.69
CA TYR A 109 -15.64 -14.30 24.23
C TYR A 109 -15.91 -15.74 23.79
N ASP A 110 -16.58 -15.88 22.64
CA ASP A 110 -16.92 -17.17 22.04
C ASP A 110 -15.69 -17.91 21.53
N GLY A 111 -14.66 -17.16 21.13
CA GLY A 111 -13.39 -17.72 20.67
C GLY A 111 -12.24 -16.71 20.69
N VAL A 112 -11.09 -17.16 20.21
CA VAL A 112 -9.85 -16.39 20.18
C VAL A 112 -9.21 -16.47 18.82
N GLU A 113 -8.66 -15.36 18.34
CA GLU A 113 -7.75 -15.30 17.20
C GLU A 113 -6.34 -14.99 17.72
N LEU A 114 -5.36 -15.84 17.41
CA LEU A 114 -3.95 -15.54 17.67
C LEU A 114 -3.44 -14.56 16.62
N ASP A 115 -2.82 -13.47 17.05
CA ASP A 115 -2.23 -12.50 16.16
C ASP A 115 -0.81 -12.91 15.76
N ALA A 116 -0.63 -13.39 14.53
CA ALA A 116 0.69 -13.59 13.91
C ALA A 116 0.87 -12.66 12.71
N SER A 117 0.28 -11.46 12.79
CA SER A 117 0.37 -10.40 11.77
C SER A 117 1.44 -9.35 12.11
N GLN A 118 1.56 -8.34 11.23
CA GLN A 118 2.62 -7.34 11.27
C GLN A 118 2.78 -6.70 12.65
N GLY A 119 4.00 -6.79 13.20
CA GLY A 119 4.35 -6.15 14.46
C GLY A 119 4.01 -6.97 15.71
N SER A 120 3.37 -8.14 15.57
CA SER A 120 3.08 -9.03 16.70
C SER A 120 4.33 -9.77 17.21
N VAL A 121 4.34 -10.06 18.51
CA VAL A 121 5.37 -10.87 19.18
C VAL A 121 5.39 -12.28 18.59
N LEU A 122 4.22 -12.87 18.34
CA LEU A 122 4.12 -14.19 17.70
C LEU A 122 4.70 -14.19 16.28
N GLN A 123 4.39 -13.19 15.45
CA GLN A 123 5.00 -13.09 14.11
C GLN A 123 6.52 -13.01 14.22
N ASN A 124 7.04 -12.11 15.06
CA ASN A 124 8.48 -11.94 15.27
C ASN A 124 9.14 -13.25 15.72
N ALA A 125 8.48 -14.00 16.61
CA ALA A 125 8.99 -15.28 17.09
C ALA A 125 9.07 -16.37 16.01
N LEU A 126 8.16 -16.34 15.02
CA LEU A 126 8.15 -17.24 13.87
C LEU A 126 9.16 -16.82 12.79
N LEU A 127 9.29 -15.51 12.53
CA LEU A 127 10.20 -14.97 11.53
C LEU A 127 11.68 -15.05 11.95
N ASN A 128 11.97 -15.03 13.25
CA ASN A 128 13.32 -15.18 13.78
C ASN A 128 13.84 -16.63 13.82
N CYS A 129 13.04 -17.60 13.36
CA CYS A 129 13.50 -18.97 13.18
C CYS A 129 14.51 -19.07 12.03
N GLN A 130 15.53 -19.92 12.21
CA GLN A 130 16.61 -20.11 11.25
C GLN A 130 16.17 -20.91 10.00
N SER A 131 15.02 -21.58 10.06
CA SER A 131 14.44 -22.33 8.95
C SER A 131 12.92 -22.37 9.01
N GLN A 132 12.28 -22.61 7.85
CA GLN A 132 10.84 -22.82 7.74
C GLN A 132 10.37 -24.00 8.60
N GLU A 133 11.15 -25.09 8.66
CA GLU A 133 10.83 -26.26 9.48
C GLU A 133 10.80 -25.92 10.98
N GLN A 134 11.78 -25.14 11.45
CA GLN A 134 11.81 -24.69 12.84
C GLN A 134 10.60 -23.82 13.17
N ALA A 135 10.21 -22.91 12.26
CA ALA A 135 9.03 -22.07 12.44
C ALA A 135 7.73 -22.89 12.47
N VAL A 136 7.60 -23.89 11.60
CA VAL A 136 6.43 -24.80 11.57
C VAL A 136 6.33 -25.62 12.85
N ASN A 137 7.44 -26.16 13.35
CA ASN A 137 7.46 -26.91 14.60
C ASN A 137 7.11 -26.01 15.80
N LYS A 138 7.62 -24.77 15.81
CA LYS A 138 7.28 -23.78 16.84
C LYS A 138 5.78 -23.44 16.82
N LEU A 139 5.19 -23.21 15.64
CA LEU A 139 3.75 -22.97 15.52
C LEU A 139 2.95 -24.18 16.03
N PHE A 140 3.36 -25.40 15.65
CA PHE A 140 2.72 -26.62 16.14
C PHE A 140 2.74 -26.72 17.67
N ASP A 141 3.88 -26.46 18.32
CA ASP A 141 4.01 -26.50 19.77
C ASP A 141 3.14 -25.43 20.45
N ILE A 142 3.07 -24.23 19.88
CA ILE A 142 2.19 -23.15 20.35
C ILE A 142 0.73 -23.57 20.27
N LEU A 143 0.26 -24.03 19.10
CA LEU A 143 -1.13 -24.43 18.91
C LEU A 143 -1.50 -25.60 19.80
N LYS A 144 -0.64 -26.62 19.91
CA LYS A 144 -0.81 -27.76 20.83
C LYS A 144 -0.99 -27.32 22.27
N ALA A 145 -0.29 -26.28 22.71
CA ALA A 145 -0.42 -25.76 24.06
C ALA A 145 -1.70 -24.92 24.23
N VAL A 146 -2.03 -24.04 23.27
CA VAL A 146 -3.22 -23.18 23.31
C VAL A 146 -4.53 -24.00 23.27
N VAL A 147 -4.59 -25.09 22.51
CA VAL A 147 -5.81 -25.92 22.44
C VAL A 147 -6.11 -26.68 23.74
N THR A 148 -5.20 -26.66 24.73
CA THR A 148 -5.47 -27.18 26.08
C THR A 148 -6.37 -26.26 26.90
N VAL A 149 -6.48 -24.98 26.54
CA VAL A 149 -7.29 -23.98 27.24
C VAL A 149 -8.51 -23.50 26.45
N ILE A 150 -8.54 -23.70 25.13
CA ILE A 150 -9.68 -23.36 24.28
C ILE A 150 -9.90 -24.45 23.20
N PRO A 151 -11.15 -24.85 22.89
CA PRO A 151 -11.40 -25.81 21.82
C PRO A 151 -10.89 -25.32 20.46
N GLU A 152 -10.39 -26.24 19.63
CA GLU A 152 -9.88 -25.92 18.27
C GLU A 152 -10.92 -25.17 17.41
N GLU A 153 -12.19 -25.54 17.56
CA GLU A 153 -13.35 -24.97 16.84
C GLU A 153 -13.63 -23.50 17.21
N ARG A 154 -12.94 -22.98 18.23
CA ARG A 154 -13.01 -21.60 18.73
C ARG A 154 -11.66 -20.88 18.63
N LEU A 155 -10.70 -21.46 17.93
CA LEU A 155 -9.35 -20.91 17.76
C LEU A 155 -9.09 -20.56 16.30
N GLY A 156 -8.72 -19.30 16.06
CA GLY A 156 -8.25 -18.78 14.78
C GLY A 156 -6.81 -18.26 14.85
N ILE A 157 -6.21 -17.96 13.70
CA ILE A 157 -4.91 -17.28 13.62
C ILE A 157 -4.87 -16.29 12.46
N ARG A 158 -4.27 -15.12 12.70
CA ARG A 158 -4.07 -14.06 11.73
C ARG A 158 -2.68 -14.07 11.12
N PHE A 159 -2.57 -13.89 9.81
CA PHE A 159 -1.31 -13.65 9.12
C PHE A 159 -1.41 -12.42 8.21
N SER A 160 -0.30 -11.73 8.02
CA SER A 160 -0.15 -10.63 7.05
C SER A 160 1.05 -10.92 6.13
N PRO A 161 0.94 -11.88 5.21
CA PRO A 161 2.09 -12.43 4.48
C PRO A 161 2.80 -11.44 3.58
N PHE A 162 2.12 -10.35 3.22
CA PHE A 162 2.63 -9.33 2.31
C PHE A 162 3.08 -8.06 3.02
N ALA A 163 2.89 -7.98 4.34
CA ALA A 163 3.38 -6.88 5.15
C ALA A 163 4.91 -6.84 5.11
N ILE A 164 5.47 -5.63 5.14
CA ILE A 164 6.92 -5.46 5.16
C ILE A 164 7.33 -5.35 6.64
N VAL A 165 8.20 -6.25 7.12
CA VAL A 165 8.66 -6.25 8.52
C VAL A 165 10.10 -5.78 8.55
N ASP A 166 10.38 -4.70 9.31
CA ASP A 166 11.70 -4.03 9.35
C ASP A 166 12.30 -3.72 7.97
N GLY A 167 11.43 -3.67 6.97
CA GLY A 167 11.82 -3.36 5.64
C GLY A 167 12.19 -4.44 4.67
N ASN A 168 12.14 -5.68 5.13
CA ASN A 168 12.31 -6.81 4.26
C ASN A 168 10.98 -7.55 4.18
N ARG A 169 10.62 -7.97 2.97
CA ARG A 169 9.63 -9.04 2.84
C ARG A 169 10.27 -10.32 3.37
N VAL A 170 9.48 -11.16 4.03
CA VAL A 170 9.92 -12.51 4.42
C VAL A 170 10.37 -13.24 3.16
N ALA A 171 11.61 -13.70 3.12
CA ALA A 171 12.12 -14.45 1.97
C ALA A 171 11.26 -15.71 1.76
N ASN A 172 10.86 -15.99 0.52
CA ASN A 172 9.96 -17.09 0.19
C ASN A 172 8.65 -17.11 1.01
N PHE A 173 8.09 -15.94 1.35
CA PHE A 173 6.85 -15.82 2.16
C PHE A 173 5.72 -16.74 1.68
N LEU A 174 5.51 -16.91 0.37
CA LEU A 174 4.52 -17.85 -0.17
C LEU A 174 4.72 -19.26 0.39
N GLN A 175 5.94 -19.78 0.30
CA GLN A 175 6.29 -21.11 0.80
C GLN A 175 6.17 -21.17 2.34
N PHE A 176 6.63 -20.13 3.02
CA PHE A 176 6.62 -20.03 4.47
C PHE A 176 5.19 -20.11 5.04
N TYR A 177 4.29 -19.23 4.58
CA TYR A 177 2.91 -19.19 5.06
C TYR A 177 2.05 -20.36 4.56
N THR A 178 2.33 -20.89 3.36
CA THR A 178 1.70 -22.15 2.89
C THR A 178 2.00 -23.28 3.87
N ALA A 179 3.26 -23.44 4.29
CA ALA A 179 3.65 -24.48 5.23
C ALA A 179 3.00 -24.32 6.62
N MET A 180 2.77 -23.07 7.07
CA MET A 180 2.02 -22.81 8.31
C MET A 180 0.57 -23.27 8.21
N VAL A 181 -0.11 -22.94 7.10
CA VAL A 181 -1.50 -23.36 6.84
C VAL A 181 -1.61 -24.89 6.74
N GLU A 182 -0.68 -25.53 6.04
CA GLU A 182 -0.63 -27.00 5.94
C GLU A 182 -0.39 -27.66 7.31
N CYS A 183 0.44 -27.03 8.15
CA CYS A 183 0.65 -27.49 9.53
C CYS A 183 -0.64 -27.45 10.33
N ILE A 184 -1.31 -26.28 10.38
CA ILE A 184 -2.58 -26.08 11.10
C ILE A 184 -3.60 -27.12 10.67
N LYS A 185 -3.82 -27.26 9.36
CA LYS A 185 -4.80 -28.20 8.82
C LYS A 185 -4.52 -29.65 9.21
N ARG A 186 -3.25 -30.05 9.20
CA ARG A 186 -2.84 -31.42 9.50
C ARG A 186 -2.90 -31.74 10.99
N SER A 187 -2.53 -30.80 11.86
CA SER A 187 -2.47 -31.04 13.31
C SER A 187 -3.75 -30.68 14.06
N HIS A 188 -4.55 -29.75 13.54
CA HIS A 188 -5.79 -29.25 14.15
C HIS A 188 -6.92 -29.22 13.11
N PRO A 189 -7.48 -30.38 12.70
CA PRO A 189 -8.46 -30.43 11.62
C PRO A 189 -9.79 -29.73 11.95
N ALA A 190 -10.07 -29.46 13.23
CA ALA A 190 -11.24 -28.74 13.71
C ALA A 190 -10.99 -27.23 13.95
N PHE A 191 -9.82 -26.71 13.57
CA PHE A 191 -9.44 -25.30 13.74
C PHE A 191 -10.51 -24.36 13.15
N ALA A 192 -10.87 -23.28 13.84
CA ALA A 192 -12.01 -22.45 13.45
C ALA A 192 -11.74 -21.73 12.12
N PHE A 193 -10.63 -21.00 12.01
CA PHE A 193 -10.28 -20.27 10.81
C PHE A 193 -8.81 -19.87 10.70
N VAL A 194 -8.37 -19.59 9.49
CA VAL A 194 -7.16 -18.80 9.22
C VAL A 194 -7.57 -17.47 8.61
N HIS A 195 -7.02 -16.36 9.11
CA HIS A 195 -7.31 -15.02 8.65
C HIS A 195 -6.08 -14.42 7.97
N PHE A 196 -6.19 -14.12 6.68
CA PHE A 196 -5.14 -13.48 5.91
C PHE A 196 -5.45 -12.02 5.60
N VAL A 197 -4.53 -11.14 6.01
CA VAL A 197 -4.47 -9.75 5.59
C VAL A 197 -3.63 -9.68 4.31
N GLY A 198 -4.31 -9.58 3.17
CA GLY A 198 -3.69 -9.50 1.86
C GLY A 198 -3.45 -8.05 1.46
N GLY A 199 -4.50 -7.43 0.93
CA GLY A 199 -4.53 -6.04 0.50
C GLY A 199 -4.82 -5.09 1.67
N THR A 200 -3.97 -4.11 1.83
CA THR A 200 -4.10 -3.00 2.77
C THR A 200 -4.63 -1.77 2.04
N THR A 201 -5.46 -0.98 2.72
CA THR A 201 -5.71 0.38 2.26
C THR A 201 -4.53 1.27 2.66
N PHE A 202 -4.51 2.46 2.09
CA PHE A 202 -3.43 3.44 2.29
C PHE A 202 -3.10 3.77 3.76
N GLU A 203 -4.02 3.53 4.70
CA GLU A 203 -3.81 3.81 6.12
C GLU A 203 -3.56 2.58 6.99
N ASP A 204 -3.61 1.37 6.43
CA ASP A 204 -3.39 0.12 7.18
C ASP A 204 -1.89 -0.19 7.41
N PHE A 205 -1.00 0.78 7.17
CA PHE A 205 0.46 0.60 6.98
C PHE A 205 0.80 -0.30 5.77
N GLU A 206 1.80 0.14 5.01
CA GLU A 206 2.49 -0.52 3.88
C GLU A 206 1.64 -1.21 2.79
N TYR A 207 1.89 -0.77 1.57
CA TYR A 207 1.17 -1.04 0.34
C TYR A 207 0.73 -2.52 0.10
N PRO A 208 -0.46 -2.73 -0.51
CA PRO A 208 -0.95 -4.04 -0.92
C PRO A 208 0.00 -4.70 -1.92
N SER A 209 0.64 -5.80 -1.55
CA SER A 209 1.04 -6.74 -2.61
C SER A 209 -0.26 -7.22 -3.27
N ASN A 210 -0.45 -6.95 -4.57
CA ASN A 210 -1.55 -7.52 -5.37
C ASN A 210 -1.32 -9.02 -5.64
N GLU A 211 -0.72 -9.71 -4.68
CA GLU A 211 -0.49 -11.12 -4.76
C GLU A 211 -1.74 -11.86 -4.32
N SER A 212 -2.08 -12.88 -5.10
CA SER A 212 -3.28 -13.64 -4.83
C SER A 212 -3.14 -14.43 -3.53
N LEU A 213 -4.20 -14.40 -2.73
CA LEU A 213 -4.35 -15.30 -1.57
C LEU A 213 -4.69 -16.75 -1.99
N ASP A 214 -4.83 -17.04 -3.29
CA ASP A 214 -5.28 -18.35 -3.78
C ASP A 214 -4.35 -19.51 -3.38
N LEU A 215 -3.03 -19.28 -3.26
CA LEU A 215 -2.11 -20.32 -2.78
C LEU A 215 -2.41 -20.71 -1.32
N PHE A 216 -2.70 -19.73 -0.46
CA PHE A 216 -3.06 -19.99 0.93
C PHE A 216 -4.44 -20.66 1.04
N ARG A 217 -5.40 -20.27 0.20
CA ARG A 217 -6.69 -20.97 0.07
C ARG A 217 -6.51 -22.41 -0.37
N ALA A 218 -5.62 -22.65 -1.35
CA ALA A 218 -5.33 -23.99 -1.85
C ALA A 218 -4.66 -24.85 -0.77
N ALA A 219 -3.72 -24.29 0.00
CA ALA A 219 -3.10 -24.96 1.14
C ALA A 219 -4.14 -25.39 2.20
N LEU A 220 -5.14 -24.56 2.45
CA LEU A 220 -6.24 -24.91 3.35
C LEU A 220 -7.21 -25.93 2.72
N ALA A 221 -7.43 -25.87 1.41
CA ALA A 221 -8.36 -26.76 0.70
C ALA A 221 -7.78 -28.16 0.43
N PHE A 222 -6.48 -28.31 0.20
CA PHE A 222 -5.84 -29.57 -0.18
C PHE A 222 -4.84 -30.11 0.87
N PRO A 223 -4.62 -31.43 0.95
CA PRO A 223 -5.43 -32.48 0.35
C PRO A 223 -6.85 -32.52 0.97
N ARG A 224 -7.85 -32.98 0.21
CA ARG A 224 -9.17 -33.30 0.75
C ARG A 224 -9.18 -34.77 1.17
N PRO A 225 -9.66 -35.13 2.37
CA PRO A 225 -9.90 -36.53 2.72
C PRO A 225 -10.84 -37.18 1.70
N LEU A 226 -10.53 -38.42 1.30
CA LEU A 226 -11.31 -39.20 0.30
C LEU A 226 -12.74 -39.51 0.80
N ASP A 227 -12.93 -39.55 2.11
CA ASP A 227 -14.15 -39.73 2.86
C ASP A 227 -14.75 -38.36 3.26
N ALA A 228 -15.10 -37.56 2.25
CA ALA A 228 -15.58 -36.18 2.39
C ALA A 228 -16.98 -36.01 3.03
N LYS A 229 -17.28 -36.74 4.11
CA LYS A 229 -18.36 -36.40 5.05
C LYS A 229 -17.89 -35.51 6.20
N ASN A 230 -16.58 -35.53 6.52
CA ASN A 230 -15.94 -34.66 7.51
C ASN A 230 -14.70 -33.97 6.90
N SER A 231 -14.88 -33.17 5.85
CA SER A 231 -13.83 -32.23 5.45
C SER A 231 -13.61 -31.23 6.58
N SER A 232 -12.34 -30.99 6.96
CA SER A 232 -11.94 -29.91 7.87
C SER A 232 -12.72 -28.63 7.53
N ASN A 233 -13.47 -28.12 8.51
CA ASN A 233 -14.43 -27.03 8.33
C ASN A 233 -13.79 -25.65 8.61
N THR A 234 -12.45 -25.60 8.65
CA THR A 234 -11.68 -24.39 8.91
C THR A 234 -12.01 -23.35 7.84
N GLN A 235 -12.54 -22.21 8.29
CA GLN A 235 -12.89 -21.11 7.40
C GLN A 235 -11.64 -20.34 6.99
N PHE A 236 -11.70 -19.73 5.81
CA PHE A 236 -10.73 -18.73 5.39
C PHE A 236 -11.35 -17.34 5.58
N ILE A 237 -10.71 -16.47 6.35
CA ILE A 237 -11.07 -15.06 6.45
C ILE A 237 -10.08 -14.26 5.62
N SER A 238 -10.58 -13.38 4.77
CA SER A 238 -9.76 -12.49 3.96
C SER A 238 -10.00 -11.03 4.33
N SER A 239 -8.93 -10.28 4.58
CA SER A 239 -8.92 -8.82 4.63
C SER A 239 -8.11 -8.31 3.45
N ASN A 240 -8.78 -7.74 2.45
CA ASN A 240 -8.13 -7.40 1.18
C ASN A 240 -8.59 -6.04 0.63
N ALA A 241 -8.70 -5.03 1.51
CA ALA A 241 -9.14 -3.67 1.17
C ALA A 241 -10.46 -3.65 0.37
N TYR A 242 -11.42 -4.48 0.77
CA TYR A 242 -12.64 -4.69 0.02
C TYR A 242 -13.53 -3.43 -0.06
N THR A 243 -13.98 -3.14 -1.27
CA THR A 243 -15.18 -2.34 -1.54
C THR A 243 -16.43 -3.22 -1.46
N PRO A 244 -17.65 -2.67 -1.38
CA PRO A 244 -18.88 -3.46 -1.44
C PRO A 244 -18.92 -4.44 -2.64
N GLU A 245 -18.51 -3.96 -3.82
CA GLU A 245 -18.52 -4.72 -5.06
C GLU A 245 -17.47 -5.84 -5.04
N THR A 246 -16.24 -5.51 -4.64
CA THR A 246 -15.14 -6.50 -4.60
C THR A 246 -15.33 -7.52 -3.49
N ALA A 247 -15.96 -7.14 -2.36
CA ALA A 247 -16.40 -8.08 -1.32
C ALA A 247 -17.43 -9.07 -1.86
N SER A 248 -18.45 -8.58 -2.57
CA SER A 248 -19.48 -9.44 -3.16
C SER A 248 -18.87 -10.42 -4.18
N ILE A 249 -18.01 -9.93 -5.08
CA ILE A 249 -17.32 -10.77 -6.07
C ILE A 249 -16.45 -11.82 -5.39
N ALA A 250 -15.65 -11.42 -4.39
CA ALA A 250 -14.79 -12.34 -3.67
C ALA A 250 -15.58 -13.42 -2.93
N SER A 251 -16.60 -13.03 -2.15
CA SER A 251 -17.45 -13.96 -1.41
C SER A 251 -18.16 -14.94 -2.32
N THR A 252 -18.69 -14.49 -3.46
CA THR A 252 -19.31 -15.38 -4.46
C THR A 252 -18.31 -16.34 -5.08
N ARG A 253 -17.08 -15.89 -5.36
CA ARG A 253 -16.05 -16.72 -5.99
C ARG A 253 -15.49 -17.79 -5.05
N THR A 254 -15.29 -17.45 -3.77
CA THR A 254 -14.53 -18.29 -2.83
C THR A 254 -15.40 -18.95 -1.76
N GLY A 255 -16.60 -18.41 -1.49
CA GLY A 255 -17.43 -18.81 -0.36
C GLY A 255 -16.84 -18.45 1.00
N GLU A 256 -15.78 -17.64 1.04
CA GLU A 256 -15.04 -17.36 2.26
C GLU A 256 -15.67 -16.25 3.11
N LEU A 257 -15.15 -16.07 4.33
CA LEU A 257 -15.49 -14.96 5.20
C LEU A 257 -14.73 -13.70 4.77
N ILE A 258 -15.44 -12.58 4.64
CA ILE A 258 -14.90 -11.29 4.17
C ILE A 258 -14.81 -10.32 5.32
N SER A 259 -13.60 -9.84 5.60
CA SER A 259 -13.32 -8.98 6.72
C SER A 259 -13.23 -7.50 6.33
N PHE A 260 -13.94 -6.67 7.09
CA PHE A 260 -13.87 -5.21 7.05
C PHE A 260 -13.17 -4.70 8.30
N GLY A 261 -11.94 -4.19 8.13
CA GLY A 261 -11.14 -3.59 9.19
C GLY A 261 -11.28 -2.08 9.23
N LEU A 262 -10.34 -1.35 8.63
CA LEU A 262 -10.31 0.12 8.65
C LEU A 262 -11.65 0.77 8.26
N MET A 263 -12.33 0.24 7.24
CA MET A 263 -13.62 0.76 6.80
C MET A 263 -14.70 0.70 7.89
N SER A 264 -14.63 -0.25 8.82
CA SER A 264 -15.57 -0.33 9.94
C SER A 264 -15.42 0.84 10.91
N LEU A 265 -14.25 1.49 11.00
CA LEU A 265 -14.00 2.61 11.91
C LEU A 265 -14.86 3.84 11.55
N SER A 266 -15.14 4.06 10.27
CA SER A 266 -16.07 5.12 9.79
C SER A 266 -17.48 4.62 9.53
N ASN A 267 -17.64 3.31 9.41
CA ASN A 267 -18.91 2.67 9.10
C ASN A 267 -19.14 1.53 10.10
N PRO A 268 -19.36 1.84 11.39
CA PRO A 268 -19.51 0.78 12.39
C PRO A 268 -20.71 -0.12 12.06
N ASN A 269 -21.73 0.39 11.38
CA ASN A 269 -22.87 -0.37 10.85
C ASN A 269 -22.66 -0.91 9.41
N VAL A 270 -21.42 -1.20 9.01
CA VAL A 270 -21.07 -1.64 7.63
C VAL A 270 -21.92 -2.81 7.13
N VAL A 271 -22.29 -3.76 8.01
CA VAL A 271 -23.15 -4.90 7.64
C VAL A 271 -24.52 -4.43 7.12
N LEU A 272 -25.15 -3.47 7.81
CA LEU A 272 -26.44 -2.90 7.41
C LEU A 272 -26.30 -2.08 6.13
N LEU A 273 -25.28 -1.22 6.03
CA LEU A 273 -25.03 -0.40 4.84
C LEU A 273 -24.84 -1.28 3.59
N LEU A 274 -24.07 -2.36 3.69
CA LEU A 274 -23.88 -3.31 2.59
C LEU A 274 -25.17 -4.04 2.23
N ARG A 275 -26.03 -4.35 3.21
CA ARG A 275 -27.31 -5.04 2.99
C ARG A 275 -28.31 -4.16 2.25
N GLU A 276 -28.29 -2.86 2.54
CA GLU A 276 -29.17 -1.84 1.95
C GLU A 276 -28.60 -1.24 0.66
N GLY A 277 -27.37 -1.59 0.28
CA GLY A 277 -26.71 -1.06 -0.92
C GLY A 277 -26.25 0.39 -0.76
N HIS A 278 -26.02 0.85 0.46
CA HIS A 278 -25.51 2.19 0.75
C HIS A 278 -23.97 2.26 0.59
N PRO A 279 -23.44 3.40 0.13
CA PRO A 279 -22.00 3.58 0.00
C PRO A 279 -21.33 3.64 1.37
N LEU A 280 -20.09 3.13 1.44
CA LEU A 280 -19.26 3.25 2.64
C LEU A 280 -18.43 4.53 2.60
N GLN A 281 -18.24 5.14 3.76
CA GLN A 281 -17.44 6.36 3.92
C GLN A 281 -15.99 6.03 4.25
N HIS A 282 -15.05 6.81 3.72
CA HIS A 282 -13.66 6.74 4.17
C HIS A 282 -13.48 7.42 5.53
N LEU A 283 -12.38 7.10 6.21
CA LEU A 283 -11.98 7.83 7.41
C LEU A 283 -11.89 9.33 7.14
N PRO A 284 -12.31 10.20 8.08
CA PRO A 284 -12.28 11.64 7.88
C PRO A 284 -10.91 12.16 7.43
N ARG A 285 -9.84 11.62 8.01
CA ARG A 285 -8.45 11.94 7.61
C ARG A 285 -8.11 11.50 6.19
N VAL A 286 -8.64 10.37 5.69
CA VAL A 286 -8.50 9.95 4.28
C VAL A 286 -9.21 10.95 3.41
N SER A 287 -10.48 11.22 3.71
CA SER A 287 -11.33 12.11 2.91
C SER A 287 -10.70 13.50 2.81
N GLN A 288 -10.17 14.01 3.93
CA GLN A 288 -9.42 15.26 3.96
C GLN A 288 -8.17 15.18 3.09
N ARG A 289 -7.33 14.16 3.26
CA ARG A 289 -6.10 13.98 2.48
C ARG A 289 -6.36 13.90 0.97
N LEU A 290 -7.37 13.12 0.56
CA LEU A 290 -7.78 13.02 -0.85
C LEU A 290 -8.24 14.39 -1.38
N SER A 291 -9.01 15.13 -0.58
CA SER A 291 -9.43 16.50 -0.91
C SER A 291 -8.23 17.45 -1.04
N ASP A 292 -7.25 17.37 -0.14
CA ASP A 292 -6.05 18.21 -0.15
C ASP A 292 -5.19 17.93 -1.38
N ILE A 293 -5.04 16.66 -1.77
CA ILE A 293 -4.35 16.27 -3.01
C ILE A 293 -5.08 16.86 -4.22
N VAL A 294 -6.40 16.70 -4.31
CA VAL A 294 -7.19 17.26 -5.42
C VAL A 294 -7.05 18.78 -5.49
N ALA A 295 -7.11 19.46 -4.35
CA ALA A 295 -6.95 20.91 -4.28
C ALA A 295 -5.55 21.35 -4.78
N ALA A 296 -4.49 20.73 -4.27
CA ALA A 296 -3.12 21.04 -4.69
C ALA A 296 -2.95 20.89 -6.21
N PHE A 297 -3.43 19.79 -6.79
CA PHE A 297 -3.27 19.51 -8.22
C PHE A 297 -4.16 20.39 -9.11
N ARG A 298 -5.33 20.83 -8.64
CA ARG A 298 -6.13 21.84 -9.34
C ARG A 298 -5.43 23.19 -9.42
N GLU A 299 -4.63 23.52 -8.41
CA GLU A 299 -3.88 24.77 -8.31
C GLU A 299 -2.49 24.69 -8.96
N GLY A 300 -2.09 23.52 -9.49
CA GLY A 300 -0.76 23.31 -10.08
C GLY A 300 0.36 23.20 -9.04
N LYS A 301 0.00 22.88 -7.80
CA LYS A 301 0.93 22.72 -6.68
C LYS A 301 1.42 21.29 -6.55
N GLU A 302 2.56 21.10 -5.90
CA GLU A 302 2.99 19.82 -5.38
C GLU A 302 2.20 19.44 -4.12
N TYR A 303 2.15 18.13 -3.84
CA TYR A 303 1.66 17.60 -2.57
C TYR A 303 2.78 16.80 -1.90
N VAL A 304 3.00 17.02 -0.60
CA VAL A 304 4.06 16.33 0.15
C VAL A 304 3.45 15.30 1.10
N PHE A 305 3.88 14.04 0.96
CA PHE A 305 3.59 12.99 1.93
C PHE A 305 4.71 12.95 2.96
N ASP A 306 4.43 13.47 4.16
CA ASP A 306 5.38 13.48 5.27
C ASP A 306 5.70 12.05 5.73
N TRP A 307 6.96 11.84 6.14
CA TRP A 307 7.40 10.60 6.77
C TRP A 307 7.43 10.75 8.28
N ASP A 308 7.07 9.70 9.00
CA ASP A 308 7.36 9.60 10.42
C ASP A 308 8.87 9.41 10.69
N SER A 309 9.29 9.54 11.95
CA SER A 309 10.71 9.43 12.31
C SER A 309 11.36 8.08 11.91
N PRO A 310 10.71 6.91 12.13
CA PRO A 310 11.24 5.63 11.65
C PRO A 310 11.40 5.55 10.14
N GLN A 311 10.38 5.93 9.37
CA GLN A 311 10.41 5.92 7.90
C GLN A 311 11.47 6.89 7.39
N HIS A 312 11.55 8.10 7.93
CA HIS A 312 12.56 9.10 7.58
C HIS A 312 13.98 8.52 7.70
N LYS A 313 14.31 7.93 8.86
CA LYS A 313 15.62 7.32 9.10
C LYS A 313 15.94 6.25 8.05
N ARG A 314 14.96 5.42 7.72
CA ARG A 314 15.13 4.31 6.79
C ARG A 314 15.27 4.77 5.34
N VAL A 315 14.47 5.76 4.93
CA VAL A 315 14.57 6.41 3.60
C VAL A 315 15.94 7.03 3.44
N MET A 316 16.42 7.78 4.44
CA MET A 316 17.73 8.44 4.37
C MET A 316 18.89 7.44 4.32
N ASN A 317 18.80 6.31 5.03
CA ASN A 317 19.79 5.23 4.91
C ASN A 317 19.82 4.61 3.50
N ALA A 318 18.65 4.33 2.92
CA ALA A 318 18.56 3.80 1.56
C ALA A 318 19.09 4.81 0.52
N MET A 319 18.75 6.10 0.67
CA MET A 319 19.26 7.18 -0.19
C MET A 319 20.78 7.31 -0.11
N LYS A 320 21.36 7.15 1.09
CA LYS A 320 22.81 7.14 1.30
C LYS A 320 23.47 5.97 0.54
N ASP A 321 22.94 4.76 0.64
CA ASP A 321 23.44 3.59 -0.08
C ASP A 321 23.45 3.82 -1.61
N LEU A 322 22.37 4.38 -2.16
CA LEU A 322 22.29 4.74 -3.58
C LEU A 322 23.29 5.83 -3.95
N GLY A 323 23.40 6.87 -3.14
CA GLY A 323 24.32 7.99 -3.37
C GLY A 323 25.79 7.56 -3.32
N GLU A 324 26.17 6.68 -2.38
CA GLU A 324 27.51 6.09 -2.32
C GLU A 324 27.80 5.24 -3.56
N TYR A 325 26.84 4.41 -3.99
CA TYR A 325 27.00 3.57 -5.18
C TYR A 325 27.17 4.41 -6.46
N LEU A 326 26.32 5.41 -6.68
CA LEU A 326 26.44 6.35 -7.80
C LEU A 326 27.75 7.14 -7.78
N GLY A 327 28.44 7.23 -6.64
CA GLY A 327 29.75 7.87 -6.53
C GLY A 327 30.78 7.35 -7.53
N HIS A 328 30.68 6.07 -7.91
CA HIS A 328 31.59 5.38 -8.82
C HIS A 328 31.31 5.63 -10.31
N PHE A 329 30.19 6.28 -10.64
CA PHE A 329 29.80 6.49 -12.03
C PHE A 329 30.55 7.68 -12.62
N GLU A 330 30.77 7.67 -13.93
CA GLU A 330 31.27 8.85 -14.63
C GLU A 330 30.18 9.94 -14.69
N PRO A 331 30.52 11.21 -14.43
CA PRO A 331 29.56 12.29 -14.52
C PRO A 331 29.17 12.56 -15.99
N ALA A 332 27.88 12.85 -16.21
CA ALA A 332 27.34 13.33 -17.47
C ALA A 332 26.64 14.68 -17.27
N LEU A 333 26.67 15.56 -18.27
CA LEU A 333 25.94 16.83 -18.21
C LEU A 333 24.43 16.56 -18.22
N SER A 334 23.67 17.32 -17.43
CA SER A 334 22.23 17.40 -17.58
C SER A 334 21.86 18.01 -18.93
N TYR A 335 20.61 17.80 -19.36
CA TYR A 335 20.04 18.60 -20.44
C TYR A 335 20.03 20.08 -20.03
N GLU A 336 20.23 20.95 -21.00
CA GLU A 336 20.15 22.40 -20.81
C GLU A 336 18.69 22.78 -20.51
N GLY A 337 18.49 23.45 -19.38
CA GLY A 337 17.19 23.99 -18.98
C GLY A 337 16.75 25.14 -19.88
N THR A 338 15.48 25.54 -19.76
CA THR A 338 14.94 26.76 -20.39
C THR A 338 15.71 28.01 -20.00
N ASP A 339 16.41 28.01 -18.87
CA ASP A 339 17.25 29.10 -18.35
C ASP A 339 18.76 28.90 -18.64
N LYS A 340 19.11 27.95 -19.51
CA LYS A 340 20.49 27.55 -19.83
C LYS A 340 21.30 27.00 -18.66
N LYS A 341 20.66 26.65 -17.53
CA LYS A 341 21.34 25.95 -16.42
C LYS A 341 21.69 24.52 -16.84
N VAL A 342 22.88 24.09 -16.41
CA VAL A 342 23.37 22.71 -16.52
C VAL A 342 24.06 22.27 -15.23
N VAL A 343 24.00 20.98 -14.93
CA VAL A 343 24.66 20.37 -13.76
C VAL A 343 25.30 19.04 -14.13
N TRP A 344 26.41 18.67 -13.48
CA TRP A 344 26.90 17.30 -13.60
C TRP A 344 25.99 16.38 -12.80
N ARG A 345 25.59 15.27 -13.42
CA ARG A 345 24.83 14.22 -12.77
C ARG A 345 25.51 12.88 -12.96
N LYS A 346 25.42 12.05 -11.94
CA LYS A 346 25.69 10.62 -11.99
C LYS A 346 24.36 9.91 -11.79
N SER A 347 23.93 9.08 -12.74
CA SER A 347 22.59 8.50 -12.69
C SER A 347 22.49 7.19 -13.43
N CYS A 348 21.48 6.41 -13.05
CA CYS A 348 20.91 5.36 -13.87
C CYS A 348 19.39 5.36 -13.69
N TRP A 349 18.68 4.60 -14.51
CA TRP A 349 17.25 4.41 -14.33
C TRP A 349 16.82 2.95 -14.49
N PHE A 350 15.65 2.68 -13.95
CA PHE A 350 15.00 1.39 -13.87
C PHE A 350 13.54 1.57 -14.25
N ALA A 351 12.84 0.48 -14.50
CA ALA A 351 11.44 0.56 -14.89
C ALA A 351 10.63 -0.61 -14.35
N SER A 352 9.31 -0.40 -14.31
CA SER A 352 8.31 -1.41 -14.02
C SER A 352 7.09 -1.20 -14.90
N LYS A 353 6.37 -2.28 -15.21
CA LYS A 353 5.15 -2.27 -16.02
C LYS A 353 3.90 -1.80 -15.27
N GLY A 354 4.06 -1.43 -14.01
CA GLY A 354 2.96 -1.08 -13.11
C GLY A 354 3.49 -0.68 -11.75
N ILE A 355 2.66 0.03 -11.00
CA ILE A 355 2.96 0.28 -9.60
C ILE A 355 2.99 -1.07 -8.85
N ALA A 356 4.02 -1.25 -8.01
CA ALA A 356 4.32 -2.46 -7.25
C ALA A 356 4.64 -3.72 -8.05
N HIS A 357 4.69 -3.64 -9.38
CA HIS A 357 5.25 -4.72 -10.18
C HIS A 357 6.77 -4.81 -9.94
N PRO A 358 7.38 -5.99 -10.12
CA PRO A 358 8.82 -6.14 -10.06
C PRO A 358 9.55 -5.19 -11.02
N LEU A 359 10.80 -4.87 -10.68
CA LEU A 359 11.67 -4.15 -11.60
C LEU A 359 12.00 -5.03 -12.81
N LEU A 360 12.04 -4.41 -13.99
CA LEU A 360 12.46 -5.06 -15.22
C LEU A 360 13.93 -5.51 -15.11
N ASN A 361 14.23 -6.65 -15.72
CA ASN A 361 15.52 -7.33 -15.60
C ASN A 361 16.16 -7.66 -16.96
N SER A 362 15.63 -7.15 -18.07
CA SER A 362 16.15 -7.39 -19.42
C SER A 362 16.27 -6.11 -20.22
N GLU A 363 17.30 -6.07 -21.07
CA GLU A 363 17.56 -4.96 -22.00
C GLU A 363 16.39 -4.75 -22.98
N TYR A 364 15.81 -5.85 -23.50
CA TYR A 364 14.68 -5.80 -24.42
C TYR A 364 13.47 -5.07 -23.84
N GLU A 365 13.18 -5.28 -22.55
CA GLU A 365 12.06 -4.60 -21.88
C GLU A 365 12.40 -3.15 -21.52
N ILE A 366 13.65 -2.87 -21.11
CA ILE A 366 14.13 -1.51 -20.83
C ILE A 366 14.08 -0.65 -22.10
N ALA A 367 14.46 -1.18 -23.27
CA ALA A 367 14.47 -0.45 -24.53
C ALA A 367 13.08 0.02 -25.01
N LYS A 368 11.98 -0.46 -24.41
CA LYS A 368 10.61 -0.05 -24.72
C LYS A 368 10.17 1.23 -23.98
N PHE A 369 10.93 1.68 -22.98
CA PHE A 369 10.59 2.84 -22.18
C PHE A 369 11.24 4.10 -22.73
N ASP A 370 10.54 5.23 -22.63
CA ASP A 370 11.13 6.54 -22.90
C ASP A 370 12.27 6.84 -21.90
N GLY A 371 13.50 6.80 -22.40
CA GLY A 371 14.70 7.05 -21.61
C GLY A 371 15.98 6.71 -22.34
N ASP A 372 17.08 7.33 -21.89
CA ASP A 372 18.41 7.02 -22.41
C ASP A 372 18.78 5.56 -22.13
N LEU A 373 18.91 4.74 -23.18
CA LEU A 373 19.16 3.31 -23.03
C LEU A 373 20.45 3.01 -22.25
N LYS A 374 21.48 3.85 -22.40
CA LYS A 374 22.75 3.68 -21.69
C LYS A 374 22.55 3.73 -20.16
N ASP A 375 21.88 4.76 -19.65
CA ASP A 375 21.54 4.87 -18.23
C ASP A 375 20.65 3.69 -17.75
N GLY A 376 19.79 3.16 -18.63
CA GLY A 376 18.93 2.00 -18.34
C GLY A 376 19.70 0.69 -18.21
N LEU A 377 20.68 0.47 -19.09
CA LEU A 377 21.61 -0.66 -19.02
C LEU A 377 22.48 -0.59 -17.75
N SER A 378 22.95 0.61 -17.38
CA SER A 378 23.62 0.83 -16.09
C SER A 378 22.71 0.51 -14.90
N GLY A 379 21.41 0.78 -15.01
CA GLY A 379 20.40 0.37 -14.03
C GLY A 379 20.33 -1.16 -13.88
N LEU A 380 20.23 -1.90 -14.98
CA LEU A 380 20.23 -3.38 -14.94
C LEU A 380 21.49 -3.95 -14.25
N MET A 381 22.65 -3.35 -14.48
CA MET A 381 23.89 -3.75 -13.80
C MET A 381 23.86 -3.40 -12.31
N THR A 382 23.28 -2.25 -11.96
CA THR A 382 23.10 -1.80 -10.57
C THR A 382 22.28 -2.80 -9.75
N LEU A 383 21.24 -3.42 -10.35
CA LEU A 383 20.39 -4.42 -9.71
C LEU A 383 21.11 -5.73 -9.32
N ARG A 384 22.35 -5.94 -9.78
CA ARG A 384 23.17 -7.10 -9.38
C ARG A 384 23.79 -6.94 -8.00
N ASN A 385 23.89 -5.72 -7.48
CA ASN A 385 24.35 -5.48 -6.12
C ASN A 385 23.18 -5.65 -5.14
N ALA A 386 23.25 -6.67 -4.28
CA ALA A 386 22.16 -7.03 -3.38
C ALA A 386 21.77 -5.90 -2.41
N ARG A 387 22.74 -5.17 -1.86
CA ARG A 387 22.49 -4.07 -0.92
C ARG A 387 21.82 -2.88 -1.61
N VAL A 388 22.33 -2.50 -2.78
CA VAL A 388 21.76 -1.40 -3.58
C VAL A 388 20.36 -1.76 -4.07
N ARG A 389 20.16 -3.01 -4.48
CA ARG A 389 18.85 -3.53 -4.88
C ARG A 389 17.83 -3.43 -3.74
N ALA A 390 18.19 -3.88 -2.53
CA ALA A 390 17.30 -3.79 -1.38
C ALA A 390 16.92 -2.34 -1.05
N SER A 391 17.89 -1.42 -1.08
CA SER A 391 17.64 0.02 -0.88
C SER A 391 16.73 0.62 -1.96
N LEU A 392 16.96 0.26 -3.23
CA LEU A 392 16.15 0.72 -4.35
C LEU A 392 14.72 0.17 -4.29
N GLU A 393 14.55 -1.12 -4.00
CA GLU A 393 13.23 -1.76 -3.87
C GLU A 393 12.44 -1.09 -2.73
N TYR A 394 13.08 -0.78 -1.60
CA TYR A 394 12.43 -0.01 -0.55
C TYR A 394 11.99 1.40 -1.00
N LEU A 395 12.89 2.18 -1.61
CA LEU A 395 12.56 3.53 -2.07
C LEU A 395 11.48 3.51 -3.16
N LYS A 396 11.53 2.53 -4.06
CA LYS A 396 10.47 2.24 -5.03
C LYS A 396 9.13 2.04 -4.32
N HIS A 397 9.08 1.25 -3.24
CA HIS A 397 7.84 1.04 -2.49
C HIS A 397 7.29 2.33 -1.87
N VAL A 398 8.15 3.19 -1.32
CA VAL A 398 7.72 4.49 -0.79
C VAL A 398 7.11 5.35 -1.90
N LEU A 399 7.78 5.47 -3.04
CA LEU A 399 7.28 6.21 -4.21
C LEU A 399 5.94 5.65 -4.73
N ASP A 400 5.89 4.34 -4.94
CA ASP A 400 4.73 3.62 -5.45
C ASP A 400 3.48 3.82 -4.58
N SER A 401 3.65 3.78 -3.25
CA SER A 401 2.57 3.99 -2.30
C SER A 401 1.92 5.37 -2.46
N THR A 402 2.75 6.40 -2.59
CA THR A 402 2.26 7.77 -2.78
C THR A 402 1.62 7.96 -4.15
N LEU A 403 2.16 7.35 -5.21
CA LEU A 403 1.60 7.40 -6.55
C LEU A 403 0.19 6.80 -6.61
N VAL A 404 -0.06 5.64 -6.01
CA VAL A 404 -1.41 5.05 -5.98
C VAL A 404 -2.40 5.94 -5.25
N SER A 405 -1.97 6.54 -4.13
CA SER A 405 -2.81 7.42 -3.33
C SER A 405 -3.22 8.65 -4.13
N CYS A 406 -2.24 9.27 -4.80
CA CYS A 406 -2.49 10.39 -5.70
C CYS A 406 -3.40 10.00 -6.87
N CYS A 407 -3.17 8.85 -7.52
CA CYS A 407 -4.00 8.37 -8.62
C CYS A 407 -5.47 8.19 -8.20
N ARG A 408 -5.72 7.60 -7.02
CA ARG A 408 -7.07 7.43 -6.48
C ARG A 408 -7.73 8.79 -6.20
N ALA A 409 -7.00 9.73 -5.60
CA ALA A 409 -7.50 11.08 -5.35
C ALA A 409 -7.90 11.78 -6.64
N LEU A 410 -7.11 11.62 -7.70
CA LEU A 410 -7.36 12.21 -9.02
C LEU A 410 -8.43 11.46 -9.84
N GLY A 411 -9.02 10.39 -9.31
CA GLY A 411 -10.14 9.65 -9.91
C GLY A 411 -9.74 8.51 -10.85
N LEU A 412 -8.49 8.04 -10.81
CA LEU A 412 -8.07 6.92 -11.66
C LEU A 412 -8.54 5.58 -11.07
N GLY A 413 -9.25 4.81 -11.90
CA GLY A 413 -9.66 3.45 -11.56
C GLY A 413 -8.48 2.49 -11.38
N ALA A 414 -8.64 1.48 -10.53
CA ALA A 414 -7.57 0.52 -10.20
C ALA A 414 -7.00 -0.19 -11.45
N GLU A 415 -7.85 -0.53 -12.41
CA GLU A 415 -7.43 -1.17 -13.66
C GLU A 415 -6.51 -0.27 -14.48
N MET A 416 -6.83 1.02 -14.59
CA MET A 416 -6.02 1.99 -15.32
C MET A 416 -4.69 2.26 -14.62
N ILE A 417 -4.69 2.33 -13.28
CA ILE A 417 -3.47 2.44 -12.48
C ILE A 417 -2.52 1.26 -12.77
N GLN A 418 -3.04 0.05 -12.89
CA GLN A 418 -2.24 -1.15 -13.20
C GLN A 418 -1.73 -1.19 -14.65
N ARG A 419 -2.35 -0.45 -15.57
CA ARG A 419 -1.88 -0.32 -16.96
C ARG A 419 -0.76 0.70 -17.12
N CYS A 420 -0.63 1.65 -16.19
CA CYS A 420 0.43 2.64 -16.24
C CYS A 420 1.81 2.03 -16.04
N THR A 421 2.83 2.71 -16.56
CA THR A 421 4.23 2.33 -16.43
C THR A 421 4.97 3.27 -15.48
N VAL A 422 6.05 2.80 -14.86
CA VAL A 422 6.86 3.63 -13.96
C VAL A 422 8.33 3.53 -14.33
N ARG A 423 8.98 4.68 -14.50
CA ARG A 423 10.44 4.78 -14.69
C ARG A 423 11.06 5.46 -13.49
N TYR A 424 11.91 4.76 -12.75
CA TYR A 424 12.60 5.27 -11.58
C TYR A 424 14.00 5.71 -11.97
N ARG A 425 14.37 6.96 -11.70
CA ARG A 425 15.71 7.48 -11.97
C ARG A 425 16.36 7.91 -10.67
N ILE A 426 17.57 7.41 -10.43
CA ILE A 426 18.40 7.84 -9.31
C ILE A 426 19.43 8.82 -9.84
N ILE A 427 19.59 9.95 -9.16
CA ILE A 427 20.43 11.06 -9.61
C ILE A 427 21.24 11.56 -8.44
N LYS A 428 22.56 11.53 -8.58
CA LYS A 428 23.50 12.22 -7.70
C LYS A 428 24.04 13.44 -8.42
N TYR A 429 23.71 14.61 -7.89
CA TYR A 429 24.16 15.89 -8.41
C TYR A 429 25.58 16.19 -7.93
N VAL A 430 26.40 16.69 -8.85
CA VAL A 430 27.77 17.16 -8.60
C VAL A 430 27.90 18.54 -9.24
N ALA A 431 28.48 19.50 -8.53
CA ALA A 431 28.67 20.84 -9.09
C ALA A 431 29.64 20.80 -10.29
N HIS A 432 29.32 21.56 -11.35
CA HIS A 432 30.22 21.75 -12.49
C HIS A 432 31.16 22.93 -12.24
N ALA A 433 32.46 22.65 -12.13
CA ALA A 433 33.51 23.67 -12.02
C ALA A 433 33.24 24.74 -10.94
N GLY A 434 32.61 24.35 -9.82
CA GLY A 434 32.26 25.26 -8.72
C GLY A 434 31.23 26.33 -9.07
N LYS A 435 30.44 26.17 -10.14
CA LYS A 435 29.31 27.05 -10.47
C LYS A 435 27.99 26.43 -9.97
N PRO A 436 27.01 27.26 -9.54
CA PRO A 436 25.64 26.80 -9.31
C PRO A 436 25.13 26.14 -10.59
N GLY A 437 24.54 24.96 -10.45
CA GLY A 437 23.97 24.19 -11.56
C GLY A 437 22.55 23.81 -11.25
N GLY A 438 21.80 23.38 -12.26
CA GLY A 438 20.41 23.01 -12.03
C GLY A 438 19.72 22.45 -13.26
N ILE A 439 18.46 22.11 -13.06
CA ILE A 439 17.47 21.90 -14.12
C ILE A 439 16.59 23.13 -14.10
N GLY A 440 16.52 23.84 -15.23
CA GLY A 440 15.72 25.05 -15.35
C GLY A 440 14.22 24.80 -15.14
N LEU A 441 13.46 25.88 -15.02
CA LEU A 441 12.01 25.82 -14.83
C LEU A 441 11.35 25.00 -15.94
N HIS A 442 10.55 24.02 -15.54
CA HIS A 442 9.74 23.20 -16.44
C HIS A 442 8.58 22.54 -15.69
N PRO A 443 7.50 22.15 -16.39
CA PRO A 443 6.63 21.08 -15.96
C PRO A 443 7.20 19.73 -16.44
N ASP A 444 6.94 18.66 -15.69
CA ASP A 444 7.29 17.30 -16.13
C ASP A 444 6.33 16.82 -17.23
N GLY A 445 6.87 16.25 -18.31
CA GLY A 445 6.07 15.66 -19.39
C GLY A 445 5.30 14.38 -19.01
N ASN A 446 5.41 13.91 -17.77
CA ASN A 446 4.81 12.65 -17.31
C ASN A 446 3.36 12.85 -16.84
N PHE A 447 2.69 11.77 -16.45
CA PHE A 447 1.37 11.87 -15.82
C PHE A 447 1.51 12.40 -14.39
N LEU A 448 2.32 11.70 -13.59
CA LEU A 448 2.73 12.13 -12.25
C LEU A 448 4.23 11.93 -12.09
N SER A 449 4.84 12.77 -11.25
CA SER A 449 6.20 12.56 -10.76
C SER A 449 6.19 12.48 -9.25
N ALA A 450 6.82 11.45 -8.70
CA ALA A 450 7.07 11.34 -7.26
C ALA A 450 8.58 11.42 -6.99
N LEU A 451 8.99 12.30 -6.10
CA LEU A 451 10.38 12.61 -5.79
C LEU A 451 10.69 12.34 -4.32
N ILE A 452 11.83 11.71 -4.09
CA ILE A 452 12.50 11.63 -2.79
C ILE A 452 13.88 12.26 -2.96
N THR A 453 14.29 13.08 -1.99
CA THR A 453 15.63 13.66 -2.01
C THR A 453 16.21 13.84 -0.61
N ASP A 454 17.53 13.89 -0.52
CA ASP A 454 18.29 14.02 0.74
C ASP A 454 18.75 15.45 1.05
N GLY A 455 18.29 16.44 0.27
CA GLY A 455 18.70 17.83 0.45
C GLY A 455 17.85 18.85 -0.32
N PRO A 456 18.07 20.16 -0.07
CA PRO A 456 17.24 21.24 -0.60
C PRO A 456 17.42 21.47 -2.10
N GLY A 457 16.67 22.42 -2.66
CA GLY A 457 16.87 22.92 -4.03
C GLY A 457 15.84 22.45 -5.04
N LEU A 458 14.66 21.99 -4.63
CA LEU A 458 13.48 21.98 -5.50
C LEU A 458 12.71 23.28 -5.24
N GLY A 459 12.48 24.08 -6.28
CA GLY A 459 11.63 25.27 -6.24
C GLY A 459 10.35 25.05 -7.03
N VAL A 460 9.20 25.50 -6.52
CA VAL A 460 7.88 25.40 -7.17
C VAL A 460 7.32 26.80 -7.38
N TYR A 461 6.75 27.02 -8.57
CA TYR A 461 6.25 28.31 -9.04
C TYR A 461 4.74 28.22 -9.22
N ASP A 462 4.00 28.82 -8.29
CA ASP A 462 2.54 28.76 -8.30
C ASP A 462 1.94 29.77 -9.30
N PHE A 463 0.75 29.47 -9.81
CA PHE A 463 0.03 30.35 -10.73
C PHE A 463 -0.44 31.67 -10.11
N ASP A 464 -0.40 31.81 -8.79
CA ASP A 464 -0.70 33.06 -8.09
C ASP A 464 0.53 33.97 -7.90
N GLY A 465 1.72 33.53 -8.30
CA GLY A 465 2.99 34.24 -8.14
C GLY A 465 3.79 33.86 -6.89
N THR A 466 3.30 32.91 -6.10
CA THR A 466 4.03 32.41 -4.92
C THR A 466 5.13 31.44 -5.34
N TYR A 467 6.36 31.66 -4.84
CA TYR A 467 7.46 30.69 -4.93
C TYR A 467 7.54 29.87 -3.64
N ARG A 468 7.64 28.55 -3.76
CA ARG A 468 7.68 27.61 -2.62
C ARG A 468 8.83 26.62 -2.73
N GLU A 469 9.29 26.17 -1.57
CA GLU A 469 10.31 25.12 -1.46
C GLU A 469 9.75 24.00 -0.56
N PRO A 470 9.24 22.89 -1.12
CA PRO A 470 8.59 21.81 -0.36
C PRO A 470 9.50 21.06 0.63
N GLY A 471 10.77 21.42 0.73
CA GLY A 471 11.75 20.75 1.58
C GLY A 471 12.14 19.37 1.05
N PHE A 472 12.50 18.46 1.97
CA PHE A 472 12.99 17.11 1.65
C PHE A 472 12.68 16.09 2.78
N GLY A 473 11.68 16.40 3.61
CA GLY A 473 11.23 15.56 4.73
C GLY A 473 10.13 14.56 4.38
N GLY A 474 9.78 14.44 3.10
CA GLY A 474 8.66 13.65 2.62
C GLY A 474 8.80 13.30 1.15
N THR A 475 7.82 12.54 0.64
CA THR A 475 7.73 12.23 -0.78
C THR A 475 6.92 13.32 -1.48
N ILE A 476 7.55 13.99 -2.44
CA ILE A 476 6.98 15.15 -3.14
C ILE A 476 6.32 14.65 -4.43
N LEU A 477 5.03 14.91 -4.58
CA LEU A 477 4.23 14.55 -5.75
C LEU A 477 3.89 15.78 -6.58
N MET A 478 4.11 15.69 -7.88
CA MET A 478 3.90 16.77 -8.83
C MET A 478 3.04 16.30 -10.00
N GLY A 479 2.12 17.15 -10.42
CA GLY A 479 1.30 16.95 -11.61
C GLY A 479 2.10 17.26 -12.86
N GLY A 480 2.13 16.34 -13.82
CA GLY A 480 2.79 16.59 -15.09
C GLY A 480 1.83 17.08 -16.17
N SER A 481 2.39 17.48 -17.30
CA SER A 481 1.65 18.02 -18.43
C SER A 481 0.79 16.96 -19.14
N THR A 482 1.11 15.67 -19.00
CA THR A 482 0.25 14.58 -19.48
C THR A 482 -1.03 14.49 -18.66
N LEU A 483 -0.97 14.71 -17.33
CA LEU A 483 -2.18 14.78 -16.49
C LEU A 483 -3.06 15.96 -16.89
N TYR A 484 -2.47 17.13 -17.12
CA TYR A 484 -3.20 18.31 -17.61
C TYR A 484 -3.95 18.01 -18.91
N ARG A 485 -3.27 17.42 -19.91
CA ARG A 485 -3.87 17.07 -21.19
C ARG A 485 -4.93 15.98 -21.07
N TRP A 486 -4.65 14.91 -20.34
CA TRP A 486 -5.59 13.81 -20.15
C TRP A 486 -6.86 14.26 -19.39
N SER A 487 -6.71 15.14 -18.40
CA SER A 487 -7.82 15.68 -17.60
C SER A 487 -8.53 16.90 -18.21
N LYS A 488 -8.17 17.29 -19.44
CA LYS A 488 -8.72 18.46 -20.15
C LYS A 488 -8.59 19.76 -19.34
N GLY A 489 -7.44 19.95 -18.70
CA GLY A 489 -7.13 21.15 -17.93
C GLY A 489 -7.73 21.20 -16.51
N THR A 490 -8.35 20.11 -16.05
CA THR A 490 -8.88 20.03 -14.67
C THR A 490 -7.77 20.12 -13.63
N TYR A 491 -6.62 19.50 -13.91
CA TYR A 491 -5.45 19.52 -13.03
C TYR A 491 -4.31 20.24 -13.74
N LEU A 492 -3.80 21.31 -13.12
CA LEU A 492 -2.70 22.10 -13.67
C LEU A 492 -1.36 21.38 -13.46
N PRO A 493 -0.40 21.52 -14.37
CA PRO A 493 0.93 20.96 -14.19
C PRO A 493 1.71 21.77 -13.15
N THR A 494 2.58 21.10 -12.40
CA THR A 494 3.46 21.72 -11.40
C THR A 494 4.72 22.26 -12.07
N PHE A 495 4.84 23.58 -12.14
CA PHE A 495 6.03 24.26 -12.64
C PHE A 495 7.11 24.30 -11.56
N HIS A 496 8.26 23.71 -11.85
CA HIS A 496 9.33 23.58 -10.87
C HIS A 496 10.73 23.68 -11.51
N ASP A 497 11.72 24.02 -10.69
CA ASP A 497 13.13 23.99 -11.04
C ASP A 497 13.95 23.21 -10.01
N VAL A 498 15.13 22.75 -10.40
CA VAL A 498 16.07 22.11 -9.49
C VAL A 498 17.34 22.93 -9.46
N SER A 499 17.69 23.47 -8.31
CA SER A 499 18.91 24.27 -8.11
C SER A 499 19.88 23.55 -7.17
N ILE A 500 21.16 23.53 -7.54
CA ILE A 500 22.25 22.90 -6.78
C ILE A 500 23.32 23.94 -6.48
N GLY A 501 23.54 24.18 -5.18
CA GLY A 501 24.60 25.07 -4.70
C GLY A 501 26.00 24.54 -5.02
N LYS A 502 27.00 25.43 -5.02
CA LYS A 502 28.39 25.12 -5.41
C LYS A 502 29.01 23.93 -4.65
N GLU A 503 28.75 23.83 -3.36
CA GLU A 503 29.28 22.78 -2.48
C GLU A 503 28.27 21.67 -2.19
N GLN A 504 27.05 21.80 -2.72
CA GLN A 504 25.97 20.89 -2.40
C GLN A 504 26.15 19.55 -3.11
N ARG A 505 26.12 18.47 -2.33
CA ARG A 505 25.99 17.11 -2.84
C ARG A 505 24.62 16.61 -2.45
N LYS A 506 23.83 16.22 -3.45
CA LYS A 506 22.44 15.81 -3.28
C LYS A 506 22.18 14.56 -4.10
N THR A 507 21.45 13.63 -3.51
CA THR A 507 20.91 12.45 -4.17
C THR A 507 19.39 12.59 -4.23
N SER A 508 18.82 12.20 -5.36
CA SER A 508 17.39 12.11 -5.55
C SER A 508 17.02 10.81 -6.24
N ILE A 509 15.83 10.32 -5.96
CA ILE A 509 15.17 9.30 -6.75
C ILE A 509 13.81 9.84 -7.18
N VAL A 510 13.52 9.73 -8.47
CA VAL A 510 12.27 10.20 -9.07
C VAL A 510 11.57 9.03 -9.74
N ALA A 511 10.31 8.79 -9.42
CA ALA A 511 9.42 7.93 -10.18
C ALA A 511 8.63 8.77 -11.19
N PHE A 512 8.90 8.55 -12.47
CA PHE A 512 8.13 9.09 -13.57
C PHE A 512 7.02 8.10 -13.91
N PHE A 513 5.80 8.43 -13.48
CA PHE A 513 4.62 7.61 -13.66
C PHE A 513 3.84 8.08 -14.88
N ASN A 514 3.54 7.16 -15.80
CA ASN A 514 2.88 7.53 -17.04
C ASN A 514 1.98 6.43 -17.60
N PHE A 515 1.09 6.79 -18.51
CA PHE A 515 0.42 5.81 -19.35
C PHE A 515 1.43 5.07 -20.23
N PRO A 516 1.11 3.87 -20.76
CA PRO A 516 1.93 3.26 -21.79
C PRO A 516 2.11 4.23 -22.97
N ASP A 517 3.27 4.18 -23.62
CA ASP A 517 3.59 5.06 -24.74
C ASP A 517 2.95 4.55 -26.04
N MET A 518 2.64 5.47 -26.96
CA MET A 518 2.07 5.22 -28.28
C MET A 518 0.73 4.45 -28.26
N VAL A 519 -0.14 4.74 -27.29
CA VAL A 519 -1.46 4.12 -27.16
C VAL A 519 -2.57 5.13 -26.85
N ASP A 520 -3.79 4.78 -27.25
CA ASP A 520 -5.01 5.48 -26.85
C ASP A 520 -5.42 5.14 -25.43
N ILE A 521 -5.57 6.16 -24.60
CA ILE A 521 -5.95 6.06 -23.19
C ILE A 521 -7.38 6.57 -23.01
N PRO A 522 -8.29 5.79 -22.41
CA PRO A 522 -9.62 6.28 -22.07
C PRO A 522 -9.56 7.50 -21.14
N ARG A 523 -10.33 8.54 -21.43
CA ARG A 523 -10.49 9.71 -20.53
C ARG A 523 -11.62 9.53 -19.53
N SER A 524 -12.63 8.73 -19.87
CA SER A 524 -13.76 8.42 -19.00
C SER A 524 -13.56 7.10 -18.25
N VAL A 525 -13.97 7.11 -16.98
CA VAL A 525 -14.11 5.91 -16.13
C VAL A 525 -15.56 5.40 -16.13
N ALA A 526 -16.50 6.12 -16.79
CA ALA A 526 -17.91 5.79 -16.89
C ALA A 526 -18.25 5.15 -18.25
N PRO A 527 -18.97 4.00 -18.28
CA PRO A 527 -19.41 3.39 -19.53
C PRO A 527 -20.42 4.30 -20.26
N GLY A 528 -20.20 4.59 -21.55
CA GLY A 528 -21.21 5.19 -22.44
C GLY A 528 -20.88 6.52 -23.11
N GLU A 529 -19.70 7.11 -22.90
CA GLU A 529 -19.25 8.29 -23.66
C GLU A 529 -18.41 7.88 -24.88
N GLU A 530 -19.06 7.71 -26.03
CA GLU A 530 -18.43 7.41 -27.33
C GLU A 530 -17.82 8.68 -27.96
N ASP A 531 -16.64 9.11 -27.49
CA ASP A 531 -15.55 9.81 -28.23
C ASP A 531 -14.59 10.53 -27.26
N ASN A 532 -13.79 9.77 -26.50
CA ASN A 532 -13.00 10.38 -25.42
C ASN A 532 -11.68 9.62 -25.12
N SER A 533 -10.88 9.29 -26.14
CA SER A 533 -9.51 8.81 -25.91
C SER A 533 -8.49 9.95 -25.87
N PHE A 534 -7.36 9.71 -25.22
CA PHE A 534 -6.16 10.54 -25.18
C PHE A 534 -5.02 9.71 -25.76
N PHE A 535 -4.54 10.07 -26.95
CA PHE A 535 -3.37 9.41 -27.51
C PHE A 535 -2.11 9.90 -26.80
N HIS A 536 -1.42 8.97 -26.13
CA HIS A 536 -0.24 9.28 -25.34
C HIS A 536 1.03 9.05 -26.16
N ASP A 537 1.66 10.15 -26.58
CA ASP A 537 3.00 10.19 -27.19
C ASP A 537 3.88 11.09 -26.30
N ILE A 538 4.66 10.46 -25.42
CA ILE A 538 5.43 11.18 -24.40
C ILE A 538 6.49 12.08 -25.04
N LYS A 539 7.05 11.69 -26.19
CA LYS A 539 8.08 12.45 -26.87
C LYS A 539 7.49 13.73 -27.45
N ARG A 540 6.37 13.63 -28.17
CA ARG A 540 5.64 14.78 -28.71
C ARG A 540 5.20 15.73 -27.60
N ILE A 541 4.70 15.20 -26.48
CA ILE A 541 4.29 16.02 -25.32
C ILE A 541 5.47 16.85 -24.79
N LYS A 542 6.64 16.24 -24.59
CA LYS A 542 7.83 16.94 -24.09
C LYS A 542 8.37 18.00 -25.05
N GLU A 543 8.21 17.79 -26.35
CA GLU A 543 8.55 18.77 -27.38
C GLU A 543 7.55 19.94 -27.36
N ASP A 544 6.25 19.64 -27.27
CA ASP A 544 5.17 20.64 -27.21
C ASP A 544 5.21 21.49 -25.93
N ASP A 545 5.54 20.90 -24.78
CA ASP A 545 5.65 21.58 -23.48
C ASP A 545 6.64 22.76 -23.49
N LYS A 546 7.60 22.75 -24.43
CA LYS A 546 8.62 23.80 -24.60
C LYS A 546 8.32 24.74 -25.77
N SER A 547 7.27 24.46 -26.54
CA SER A 547 6.92 25.25 -27.72
C SER A 547 6.24 26.56 -27.32
N PRO A 548 6.69 27.73 -27.83
CA PRO A 548 6.00 29.01 -27.62
C PRO A 548 4.57 29.05 -28.18
N THR A 549 4.23 28.10 -29.05
CA THR A 549 2.90 27.94 -29.65
C THR A 549 2.25 26.62 -29.28
N GLY A 550 2.82 25.89 -28.32
CA GLY A 550 2.30 24.61 -27.83
C GLY A 550 1.10 24.77 -26.90
N GLU A 551 0.54 23.64 -26.46
CA GLU A 551 -0.67 23.64 -25.63
C GLU A 551 -0.45 24.28 -24.25
N LEU A 552 0.78 24.28 -23.74
CA LEU A 552 1.14 24.91 -22.47
C LEU A 552 1.46 26.40 -22.58
N ALA A 553 1.53 26.98 -23.79
CA ALA A 553 1.93 28.39 -23.97
C ALA A 553 1.13 29.37 -23.08
N PRO A 554 -0.21 29.27 -22.94
CA PRO A 554 -0.95 30.16 -22.04
C PRO A 554 -0.57 30.01 -20.56
N LEU A 555 -0.18 28.81 -20.13
CA LEU A 555 0.27 28.58 -18.76
C LEU A 555 1.66 29.17 -18.54
N TRP A 556 2.55 29.05 -19.52
CA TRP A 556 3.85 29.71 -19.52
C TRP A 556 3.70 31.23 -19.43
N ASP A 557 2.79 31.84 -20.19
CA ASP A 557 2.53 33.28 -20.12
C ASP A 557 2.17 33.73 -18.71
N VAL A 558 1.29 32.98 -18.02
CA VAL A 558 0.92 33.26 -16.63
C VAL A 558 2.12 33.12 -15.69
N ILE A 559 2.88 32.03 -15.81
CA ILE A 559 4.05 31.79 -14.95
C ILE A 559 5.11 32.88 -15.15
N VAL A 560 5.37 33.27 -16.40
CA VAL A 560 6.33 34.32 -16.75
C VAL A 560 5.90 35.67 -16.21
N ASP A 561 4.64 36.05 -16.39
CA ASP A 561 4.08 37.31 -15.90
C ASP A 561 4.10 37.36 -14.36
N LYS A 562 3.53 36.34 -13.70
CA LYS A 562 3.37 36.31 -12.24
C LYS A 562 4.68 36.27 -11.47
N HIS A 563 5.70 35.61 -12.04
CA HIS A 563 7.02 35.49 -11.42
C HIS A 563 8.06 36.47 -11.98
N ASN A 564 7.65 37.37 -12.87
CA ASN A 564 8.54 38.35 -13.54
C ASN A 564 9.77 37.69 -14.18
N LEU A 565 9.56 36.58 -14.88
CA LEU A 565 10.65 35.80 -15.47
C LEU A 565 11.08 36.39 -16.82
N VAL A 566 12.36 36.18 -17.15
CA VAL A 566 12.90 36.49 -18.48
C VAL A 566 13.37 35.18 -19.10
N LEU A 567 12.59 34.64 -20.04
CA LEU A 567 13.01 33.47 -20.81
C LEU A 567 14.09 33.88 -21.84
N PRO A 568 15.14 33.08 -22.06
CA PRO A 568 16.13 33.39 -23.06
C PRO A 568 15.51 33.39 -24.46
N SER A 569 15.87 34.42 -25.23
CA SER A 569 15.48 34.65 -26.62
C SER A 569 15.94 33.56 -27.58
#